data_AF-A0A2D7B0N0-F1
#
_entry.id   AF-A0A2D7B0N0-F1
#
_cell.length_a   1.000
_cell.length_b   1.000
_cell.length_c   1.000
_cell.angle_alpha   90.00
_cell.angle_beta   90.00
_cell.angle_gamma   90.00
#
_symmetry.space_group_name_H-M   'P 1'
#
loop_
_entity.id
_entity.type
_entity.pdbx_description
1 polymer ?
#
loop_
_entity_poly.entity_id
_entity_poly.type
_entity_poly.pdbx_seq_one_letter_code
_entity_poly.pdbx_strand_id
1 'polypeptide(L)' 'MSTPANAKGRVSQVIGAVVDVEFDGELPAILNALETDNNGNRLLLEVAQ' A
#
# COMPACT_ATOMS: atom_id res chain seq x y z
N MET A 1 -3.87 20.75 8.00
CA MET A 1 -4.07 19.29 7.92
C MET A 1 -2.73 18.69 7.60
N SER A 2 -2.10 18.02 8.56
CA SER A 2 -0.80 17.39 8.36
C SER A 2 -1.03 16.13 7.51
N THR A 3 -0.70 16.18 6.22
CA THR A 3 -0.66 14.99 5.38
C THR A 3 0.31 14.01 6.05
N PRO A 4 -0.10 12.80 6.46
CA PRO A 4 0.82 11.85 7.03
C PRO A 4 1.96 11.64 6.02
N ALA A 5 3.18 11.56 6.51
CA ALA A 5 4.34 11.28 5.66
C ALA A 5 3.99 10.05 4.79
N ASN A 6 4.13 10.19 3.47
CA ASN A 6 3.81 9.12 2.52
C ASN A 6 4.60 7.86 2.89
N ALA A 7 3.98 6.96 3.68
CA ALA A 7 4.59 5.70 4.08
C ALA A 7 4.84 4.92 2.80
N LYS A 8 6.12 4.69 2.49
CA LYS A 8 6.52 3.91 1.32
C LYS A 8 6.75 2.48 1.77
N GLY A 9 5.96 1.58 1.22
CA GLY A 9 6.11 0.13 1.41
C GLY A 9 6.66 -0.54 0.15
N ARG A 10 7.01 -1.82 0.29
CA ARG A 10 7.42 -2.69 -0.81
C ARG A 10 6.45 -3.86 -0.91
N VAL A 11 6.00 -4.16 -2.11
CA VAL A 11 5.23 -5.39 -2.37
C VAL A 11 6.13 -6.60 -2.09
N SER A 12 5.74 -7.45 -1.14
CA SER A 12 6.47 -8.66 -0.79
C SER A 12 5.90 -9.88 -1.50
N GLN A 13 4.57 -9.91 -1.68
CA GLN A 13 3.88 -11.04 -2.28
C GLN A 13 2.58 -10.59 -2.96
N VAL A 14 2.19 -11.32 -4.02
CA VAL A 14 0.91 -11.15 -4.72
C VAL A 14 0.24 -12.52 -4.84
N ILE A 15 -0.95 -12.66 -4.25
CA ILE A 15 -1.78 -13.86 -4.35
C ILE A 15 -3.15 -13.45 -4.92
N GLY A 16 -3.33 -13.61 -6.22
CA GLY A 16 -4.55 -13.19 -6.90
C GLY A 16 -4.80 -11.69 -6.73
N ALA A 17 -5.90 -11.32 -6.07
CA ALA A 17 -6.25 -9.93 -5.77
C ALA A 17 -5.67 -9.40 -4.44
N VAL A 18 -5.04 -10.27 -3.64
CA VAL A 18 -4.43 -9.89 -2.35
C VAL A 18 -2.95 -9.56 -2.58
N VAL A 19 -2.53 -8.42 -2.03
CA VAL A 19 -1.16 -7.90 -2.15
C VAL A 19 -0.62 -7.65 -0.75
N ASP A 20 0.42 -8.39 -0.38
CA ASP A 20 1.13 -8.15 0.87
C ASP A 20 2.15 -7.02 0.64
N VAL A 21 2.07 -5.99 1.48
CA VAL A 21 2.97 -4.83 1.44
C VAL A 21 3.70 -4.72 2.77
N GLU A 22 5.03 -4.74 2.71
CA GLU A 22 5.91 -4.59 3.85
C GLU A 22 6.32 -3.12 4.01
N PHE A 23 6.28 -2.62 5.24
CA PHE A 23 6.75 -1.28 5.58
C PHE A 23 7.85 -1.39 6.65
N ASP A 24 8.93 -0.63 6.48
CA ASP A 24 10.04 -0.60 7.46
C ASP A 24 9.70 0.20 8.73
N GLY A 25 8.59 0.95 8.72
CA GLY A 25 8.17 1.87 9.79
C GLY A 25 6.72 1.69 10.18
N GLU A 26 6.04 2.80 10.48
CA GLU A 26 4.63 2.76 10.88
C GLU A 26 3.75 2.20 9.75
N LEU A 27 2.90 1.24 10.12
CA LEU A 27 1.91 0.68 9.22
C LEU A 27 0.78 1.70 8.99
N PRO A 28 0.33 1.88 7.74
CA PRO A 28 -0.86 2.66 7.47
C PRO A 28 -2.08 2.07 8.19
N ALA A 29 -3.02 2.93 8.58
CA ALA A 29 -4.27 2.48 9.17
C ALA A 29 -5.09 1.61 8.20
N ILE A 30 -5.88 0.68 8.75
CA ILE A 30 -6.87 -0.11 7.99
C ILE A 30 -7.83 0.86 7.27
N LEU A 31 -8.31 0.47 6.09
CA LEU A 31 -9.14 1.25 5.17
C LEU A 31 -8.42 2.44 4.49
N ASN A 32 -7.12 2.65 4.75
CA ASN A 32 -6.34 3.60 3.94
C ASN A 32 -6.10 3.04 2.54
N ALA A 33 -6.00 3.95 1.57
CA ALA A 33 -5.59 3.61 0.22
C ALA A 33 -4.05 3.59 0.10
N LEU A 34 -3.52 2.55 -0.54
CA LEU A 34 -2.16 2.51 -1.08
C LEU A 34 -2.24 2.68 -2.59
N GLU A 35 -1.33 3.48 -3.13
CA GLU A 35 -1.21 3.68 -4.57
C GLU A 35 0.12 3.10 -5.07
N THR A 36 0.07 2.37 -6.18
CA THR A 36 1.27 1.88 -6.85
C THR A 36 1.12 1.98 -8.37
N ASP A 37 2.24 2.19 -9.05
CA ASP A 37 2.31 2.04 -10.50
C ASP A 37 2.77 0.61 -10.83
N ASN A 38 2.01 -0.05 -11.70
CA ASN A 38 2.40 -1.33 -12.28
C ASN A 38 2.49 -1.19 -13.79
N ASN A 39 3.69 -0.81 -14.26
CA ASN A 39 3.99 -0.66 -15.69
C ASN A 39 3.05 0.34 -16.37
N GLY A 40 2.84 1.51 -15.76
CA GLY A 40 1.94 2.55 -16.26
C GLY A 40 0.47 2.35 -15.92
N ASN A 41 0.11 1.25 -15.25
CA ASN A 41 -1.22 1.04 -14.69
C ASN A 41 -1.23 1.48 -13.23
N ARG A 42 -2.00 2.54 -12.94
CA ARG A 42 -2.24 2.99 -11.59
C ARG A 42 -3.16 2.00 -10.87
N LEU A 43 -2.66 1.36 -9.82
CA LEU A 43 -3.42 0.47 -8.96
C LEU A 43 -3.69 1.16 -7.62
N LEU A 44 -4.94 1.07 -7.17
CA LEU A 44 -5.34 1.44 -5.82
C LEU A 44 -5.60 0.17 -5.03
N LEU A 45 -4.97 0.05 -3.86
CA LEU A 45 -5.12 -1.04 -2.93
C LEU A 45 -5.72 -0.47 -1.64
N GLU A 46 -6.53 -1.24 -0.94
CA GLU A 46 -7.04 -0.88 0.38
C GLU A 46 -6.28 -1.69 1.43
N VAL A 47 -5.87 -1.04 2.53
CA VAL A 47 -5.28 -1.75 3.67
C VAL A 47 -6.37 -2.54 4.39
N ALA A 48 -6.23 -3.87 4.38
CA ALA A 48 -7.14 -4.83 5.02
C ALA A 48 -6.38 -5.75 6.00
N GLN A 49 -7.12 -6.42 6.90
CA GLN A 49 -6.60 -7.38 7.90
C GLN A 49 -7.10 -8.80 7.63
#